data_AF-A0A1J3IYN7-F1
#
_entry.id   AF-A0A1J3IYN7-F1
#
_cell.length_a   1.000
_cell.length_b   1.000
_cell.length_c   1.000
_cell.angle_alpha   90.00
_cell.angle_beta   90.00
_cell.angle_gamma   90.00
#
_symmetry.space_group_name_H-M   'P 1'
#
loop_
_entity.id
_entity.type
_entity.pdbx_description
1 polymer ?
#
loop_
_entity_poly.entity_id
_entity_poly.type
_entity_poly.pdbx_seq_one_letter_code
_entity_poly.pdbx_strand_id
1 'polypeptide(L)' 'HSLGGLKPWLLYQPNDHTAPDPPCVRSTSMDPCHLTPPSHGCDDDWGTNSGKVLPFVKHCEDRDNDGLKLFDEL' A
#
# COMPACT_ATOMS: atom_id res chain seq x y z
N HIS A 1 -9.93 -7.13 -8.27
CA HIS A 1 -8.67 -7.78 -8.68
C HIS A 1 -8.43 -9.06 -7.87
N SER A 2 -8.59 -9.03 -6.54
CA SER A 2 -8.35 -10.18 -5.66
C SER A 2 -9.09 -11.48 -6.07
N LEU A 3 -10.42 -11.47 -6.25
CA LEU A 3 -11.16 -12.69 -6.65
C LEU A 3 -10.74 -13.28 -8.01
N GLY A 4 -10.12 -12.48 -8.89
CA GLY A 4 -9.61 -12.94 -10.18
C GLY A 4 -8.14 -13.34 -10.16
N GLY A 5 -7.46 -13.27 -9.01
CA GLY A 5 -6.03 -13.53 -8.91
C GLY A 5 -5.16 -12.56 -9.73
N LEU A 6 -5.66 -11.33 -9.96
CA LEU A 6 -5.00 -10.37 -10.85
C LEU A 6 -4.15 -9.38 -10.06
N LYS A 7 -2.94 -9.08 -10.57
CA LYS A 7 -2.11 -7.94 -10.16
C LYS A 7 -2.44 -6.73 -11.04
N PRO A 8 -3.30 -5.80 -10.59
CA PRO A 8 -3.80 -4.70 -11.43
C PRO A 8 -2.73 -3.65 -11.71
N TRP A 9 -2.99 -2.82 -12.72
CA TRP A 9 -2.41 -1.48 -12.82
C TRP A 9 -3.28 -0.52 -12.01
N LEU A 10 -2.68 0.13 -11.03
CA LEU A 10 -3.31 1.08 -10.12
C LEU A 10 -3.10 2.48 -10.66
N LEU A 11 -4.19 3.24 -10.84
CA LEU A 11 -4.11 4.66 -11.17
C LEU A 11 -3.79 5.44 -9.90
N TYR A 12 -2.80 6.33 -9.95
CA TYR A 12 -2.53 7.23 -8.84
C TYR A 12 -3.69 8.20 -8.64
N GLN A 13 -3.93 8.57 -7.38
CA GLN A 13 -4.92 9.60 -7.06
C GLN A 13 -4.47 10.95 -7.63
N PRO A 14 -5.30 11.63 -8.45
CA PRO A 14 -4.99 12.98 -8.92
C PRO A 14 -4.99 13.99 -7.76
N ASN A 15 -3.97 14.84 -7.72
CA ASN A 15 -3.91 16.00 -6.83
C ASN A 15 -4.22 17.27 -7.64
N ASP A 16 -5.03 18.17 -7.08
CA ASP A 16 -5.42 19.45 -7.72
C ASP A 16 -5.93 19.29 -9.16
N HIS A 17 -6.73 18.24 -9.40
CA HIS A 17 -7.28 17.87 -10.71
C HIS A 17 -6.22 17.69 -11.82
N THR A 18 -4.97 17.46 -11.44
CA THR A 18 -3.85 17.25 -12.36
C THR A 18 -3.51 15.76 -12.40
N ALA A 19 -3.33 15.22 -13.61
CA ALA A 19 -2.95 13.83 -13.80
C ALA A 19 -1.52 13.60 -13.25
N PRO A 20 -1.31 12.58 -12.39
CA PRO A 20 0.03 12.20 -11.94
C PRO A 20 0.92 11.73 -13.10
N ASP A 21 2.23 11.92 -12.97
CA ASP A 21 3.24 11.39 -13.90
C ASP A 21 4.30 10.59 -13.11
N PRO A 22 4.34 9.24 -13.26
CA PRO A 22 3.51 8.42 -14.12
C PRO A 22 2.05 8.34 -13.63
N PRO A 23 1.05 8.09 -14.52
CA PRO A 23 -0.36 8.05 -14.15
C PRO A 23 -0.76 6.78 -13.41
N CYS A 24 0.03 5.71 -13.53
CA CYS A 24 -0.26 4.42 -12.93
C CYS A 24 1.00 3.63 -12.57
N VAL A 25 0.81 2.65 -11.70
CA VAL A 25 1.85 1.72 -11.24
C VAL A 25 1.29 0.30 -11.24
N ARG A 26 2.12 -0.69 -11.51
CA ARG A 26 1.69 -2.09 -11.42
C ARG A 26 1.74 -2.55 -9.97
N SER A 27 0.64 -3.10 -9.48
CA SER A 27 0.56 -3.67 -8.13
C SER A 27 1.49 -4.88 -8.00
N THR A 28 2.23 -4.93 -6.89
CA THR A 28 3.19 -6.00 -6.58
C THR A 28 2.48 -7.30 -6.20
N SER A 29 1.29 -7.20 -5.60
CA SER A 29 0.46 -8.33 -5.19
C SER A 29 -1.01 -8.11 -5.58
N MET A 30 -1.83 -9.15 -5.40
CA MET A 30 -3.28 -9.08 -5.62
C MET A 30 -4.07 -8.62 -4.38
N ASP A 31 -3.40 -8.49 -3.23
CA ASP A 31 -4.02 -8.15 -1.96
C ASP A 31 -4.59 -6.72 -1.94
N PRO A 32 -5.65 -6.46 -1.17
CA PRO A 32 -6.18 -5.12 -0.99
C PRO A 32 -5.30 -4.27 -0.05
N CYS A 33 -5.33 -2.95 -0.23
CA CYS A 33 -4.73 -2.01 0.71
C CYS A 33 -5.61 -1.85 1.96
N HIS A 34 -5.03 -2.06 3.15
CA HIS A 34 -5.64 -1.68 4.43
C HIS A 34 -5.41 -0.19 4.66
N LEU A 35 -6.45 0.63 4.43
CA LEU A 35 -6.34 2.09 4.38
C LEU A 35 -6.06 2.78 5.73
N THR A 36 -6.48 2.19 6.85
CA THR A 36 -6.35 2.80 8.19
C THR A 36 -5.68 1.84 9.16
N PRO A 37 -4.41 1.46 8.90
CA PRO A 37 -3.68 0.56 9.77
C PRO A 37 -3.34 1.26 11.09
N PRO A 38 -3.25 0.52 12.20
CA PRO A 38 -2.76 1.09 13.46
C PRO A 38 -1.32 1.58 13.31
N SER A 39 -1.04 2.73 13.91
CA SER A 39 0.27 3.39 13.95
C SER A 39 1.10 3.05 15.20
N HIS A 40 0.64 2.08 15.98
CA HIS A 40 1.29 1.59 17.19
C HIS A 40 1.48 0.07 17.10
N GLY A 41 2.55 -0.41 17.74
CA GLY A 41 2.75 -1.83 17.98
C GLY A 41 1.86 -2.35 19.10
N CYS A 42 2.08 -3.58 19.53
CA CYS A 42 1.46 -4.10 20.76
C CYS A 42 2.09 -3.49 22.03
N ASP A 43 3.31 -2.97 21.92
CA ASP A 43 3.97 -2.19 22.96
C ASP A 43 3.47 -0.74 22.95
N ASP A 44 3.66 -0.02 24.06
CA ASP A 44 3.16 1.34 24.30
C ASP A 44 3.96 2.43 23.53
N ASP A 45 4.58 2.07 22.41
CA ASP A 45 5.36 2.96 21.55
C ASP A 45 4.57 3.39 20.31
N TRP A 46 4.40 4.70 20.19
CA TRP A 46 3.60 5.32 19.14
C TRP A 46 4.50 5.78 17.99
N GLY A 47 4.05 5.61 16.74
CA GLY A 47 4.80 6.06 15.56
C GLY A 47 5.73 5.01 14.96
N THR A 48 5.54 3.73 15.31
CA THR A 48 6.21 2.62 14.61
C THR A 48 5.74 2.57 13.16
N ASN A 49 6.68 2.55 12.20
CA ASN A 49 6.35 2.31 10.80
C ASN A 49 6.02 0.83 10.58
N SER A 50 4.74 0.50 10.67
CA SER A 50 4.21 -0.86 10.47
C SER A 50 4.57 -1.48 9.12
N GLY A 51 4.83 -0.68 8.08
CA GLY A 51 5.28 -1.12 6.75
C GLY A 51 6.77 -1.48 6.66
N LYS A 52 7.50 -1.39 7.78
CA LYS A 52 8.92 -1.77 7.89
C LYS A 52 9.18 -2.88 8.91
N VAL A 53 8.16 -3.30 9.66
CA VAL A 53 8.30 -4.32 10.72
C VAL A 53 8.52 -5.70 10.11
N LEU A 54 7.74 -6.04 9.07
CA LEU A 54 7.80 -7.33 8.41
C LEU A 54 8.20 -7.14 6.94
N PRO A 55 8.97 -8.08 6.34
CA PRO A 55 9.43 -7.93 4.97
C PRO A 55 8.29 -7.94 3.95
N PHE A 56 7.23 -8.71 4.21
CA PHE A 56 6.07 -8.87 3.32
C PHE A 56 4.92 -7.89 3.61
N VAL A 57 5.06 -7.01 4.60
CA VAL A 57 4.09 -5.94 4.88
C VAL A 57 4.71 -4.63 4.44
N LYS A 58 4.17 -4.01 3.39
CA LYS A 58 4.66 -2.74 2.85
C LYS A 58 3.54 -1.72 2.76
N HIS A 59 3.90 -0.46 2.61
CA HIS A 59 2.94 0.57 2.21
C HIS A 59 2.38 0.28 0.81
N CYS A 60 1.15 0.74 0.58
CA CYS A 60 0.47 0.56 -0.69
C CYS A 60 1.13 1.42 -1.80
N GLU A 61 1.12 0.94 -3.03
CA GLU A 61 1.83 1.59 -4.15
C GLU A 61 1.10 2.81 -4.70
N ASP A 62 -0.22 2.89 -4.52
CA ASP A 62 -1.12 3.90 -5.10
C ASP A 62 -1.35 5.12 -4.20
N ARG A 63 -0.73 5.14 -3.02
CA ARG A 63 -0.91 6.17 -1.99
C ARG A 63 0.44 6.50 -1.37
N ASP A 64 0.73 7.79 -1.17
CA ASP A 64 2.04 8.29 -0.71
C ASP A 64 2.40 7.82 0.73
N ASN A 65 2.85 6.57 0.86
CA ASN A 65 3.20 5.91 2.13
C ASN A 65 2.05 5.82 3.16
N ASP A 66 0.82 5.70 2.68
CA ASP A 66 -0.36 5.51 3.50
C ASP A 66 -0.96 4.11 3.27
N GLY A 67 -1.60 3.56 4.30
CA GLY A 67 -2.08 2.18 4.30
C GLY A 67 -0.99 1.12 4.30
N LEU A 68 -1.41 -0.14 4.41
CA LEU A 68 -0.53 -1.32 4.36
C LEU A 68 -1.11 -2.41 3.47
N LYS A 69 -0.24 -3.18 2.83
CA LYS A 69 -0.60 -4.32 1.99
C LYS A 69 0.43 -5.45 2.12
N LEU A 70 -0.04 -6.68 1.92
CA LEU A 70 0.80 -7.86 1.80
C LEU A 70 1.44 -7.95 0.41
N PHE A 71 2.73 -8.23 0.33
CA PHE A 71 3.48 -8.39 -0.91
C PHE A 71 3.83 -9.88 -1.09
N ASP A 72 3.72 -10.39 -2.32
CA ASP A 72 3.93 -11.81 -2.62
C ASP A 72 5.42 -12.23 -2.58
N GLU A 73 6.34 -11.26 -2.68
CA GLU A 73 7.79 -11.49 -2.83
C GLU A 73 8.56 -10.84 -1.66
N LEU A 74 9.68 -11.49 -1.26
CA LEU A 74 10.61 -11.01 -0.24
C LEU A 74 11.85 -10.38 -0.88
#